data_AF-F4G9F2-F1
#
_entry.id   AF-F4G9F2-F1
#
_cell.length_a   1.000
_cell.length_b   1.000
_cell.length_c   1.000
_cell.angle_alpha   90.00
_cell.angle_beta   90.00
_cell.angle_gamma   90.00
#
_symmetry.space_group_name_H-M   'P 1'
#
loop_
_entity.id
_entity.type
_entity.pdbx_description
1 polymer ?
#
loop_
_entity_poly.entity_id
_entity_poly.type
_entity_poly.pdbx_seq_one_letter_code
_entity_poly.pdbx_strand_id
1 'polypeptide(L)'
;MTITLEALLKDSAYKLGQFKPAHINALQAAISLKDTAKKLTPYVTCLVRGKPVKLTPEEAVRQLYVMVLRDDLGYPVKRMQLEYEVTFGREKKRADICIFDKDKTDTPYILIEVKKPKLKDGKEQLKSYCHATGAPMGVWTNGDLNRPGFQGGRLV
;
A
#
# COMPACT_ATOMS: atom_id res chain seq x y z
N MET A 1 19.60 -0.54 19.16
CA MET A 1 18.24 0.04 19.18
C MET A 1 17.43 -0.59 18.07
N THR A 2 16.34 -1.28 18.40
CA THR A 2 15.40 -1.86 17.43
C THR A 2 14.33 -0.82 17.14
N ILE A 3 14.13 -0.44 15.88
CA ILE A 3 13.03 0.45 15.52
C ILE A 3 11.74 -0.38 15.47
N THR A 4 10.76 0.00 16.29
CA THR A 4 9.43 -0.59 16.27
C THR A 4 8.51 0.13 15.27
N LEU A 5 7.58 -0.58 14.65
CA LEU A 5 6.60 0.04 13.75
C LEU A 5 5.68 1.03 14.48
N GLU A 6 5.35 0.79 15.75
CA GLU A 6 4.57 1.70 16.58
C GLU A 6 5.29 3.05 16.74
N ALA A 7 6.59 3.01 17.06
CA ALA A 7 7.41 4.23 17.14
C ALA A 7 7.52 4.94 15.79
N LEU A 8 7.62 4.21 14.68
CA LEU A 8 7.64 4.79 13.33
C LEU A 8 6.32 5.52 13.02
N LEU A 9 5.18 5.00 13.48
CA LEU A 9 3.85 5.52 13.16
C LEU A 9 3.30 6.51 14.20
N LYS A 10 3.96 6.69 15.36
CA LYS A 10 3.45 7.43 16.54
C LYS A 10 2.80 8.78 16.22
N ASP A 11 3.45 9.60 15.40
CA ASP A 11 2.97 10.95 15.03
C ASP A 11 2.39 11.01 13.61
N SER A 12 2.09 9.84 13.04
CA SER A 12 1.52 9.70 11.70
C SER A 12 0.02 9.45 11.75
N ALA A 13 -0.63 9.65 10.60
CA ALA A 13 -2.05 9.35 10.45
C ALA A 13 -2.33 7.90 10.01
N TYR A 14 -1.28 7.08 9.96
CA TYR A 14 -1.32 5.67 9.61
C TYR A 14 -1.45 4.83 10.88
N LYS A 15 -2.11 3.68 10.76
CA LYS A 15 -2.39 2.77 11.88
C LYS A 15 -2.02 1.33 11.51
N LEU A 16 -1.93 0.48 12.52
CA LEU A 16 -1.61 -0.95 12.34
C LEU A 16 -2.83 -1.87 12.52
N GLY A 17 -4.00 -1.31 12.81
CA GLY A 17 -5.18 -2.07 13.25
C GLY A 17 -5.73 -3.07 12.22
N GLN A 18 -5.47 -2.87 10.93
CA GLN A 18 -5.88 -3.82 9.87
C GLN A 18 -4.97 -5.04 9.75
N PHE A 19 -3.81 -5.07 10.43
CA PHE A 19 -2.78 -6.07 10.18
C PHE A 19 -2.66 -7.06 11.33
N LYS A 20 -2.54 -8.35 10.96
CA LYS A 20 -2.25 -9.42 11.92
C LYS A 20 -0.89 -9.20 12.59
N PRO A 21 -0.72 -9.59 13.86
CA PRO A 21 0.58 -9.52 14.55
C PRO A 21 1.72 -10.22 13.77
N ALA A 22 1.41 -11.30 13.05
CA ALA A 22 2.39 -12.00 12.21
C ALA A 22 2.99 -11.09 11.13
N HIS A 23 2.18 -10.28 10.44
CA HIS A 23 2.65 -9.34 9.42
C HIS A 23 3.49 -8.21 10.04
N ILE A 24 3.03 -7.66 11.16
CA ILE A 24 3.71 -6.60 11.90
C ILE A 24 5.10 -7.09 12.34
N ASN A 25 5.17 -8.26 12.97
CA ASN A 25 6.41 -8.86 13.44
C ASN A 25 7.37 -9.18 12.30
N ALA A 26 6.85 -9.74 11.20
CA ALA A 26 7.67 -10.08 10.04
C ALA A 26 8.25 -8.83 9.36
N LEU A 27 7.46 -7.76 9.18
CA LEU A 27 7.97 -6.50 8.64
C LEU A 27 9.00 -5.88 9.59
N GLN A 28 8.74 -5.88 10.90
CA GLN A 28 9.64 -5.33 11.91
C GLN A 28 10.98 -6.08 11.95
N ALA A 29 10.96 -7.40 11.84
CA ALA A 29 12.17 -8.22 11.78
C ALA A 29 12.99 -7.96 10.50
N ALA A 30 12.36 -7.51 9.42
CA ALA A 30 13.01 -7.19 8.15
C ALA A 30 13.60 -5.76 8.11
N ILE A 31 13.44 -4.95 9.16
CA ILE A 31 13.95 -3.57 9.20
C ILE A 31 15.47 -3.59 9.34
N SER A 32 16.14 -2.89 8.43
CA SER A 32 17.57 -2.59 8.48
C SER A 32 17.79 -1.10 8.73
N LEU A 33 18.78 -0.75 9.53
CA LEU A 33 19.17 0.65 9.73
C LEU A 33 20.33 0.97 8.82
N LYS A 34 20.21 2.05 8.05
CA LYS A 34 21.31 2.60 7.27
C LYS A 34 21.74 3.92 7.88
N ASP A 35 23.05 4.08 8.05
CA ASP A 35 23.62 5.37 8.36
C ASP A 35 23.54 6.24 7.11
N THR A 36 22.68 7.25 7.19
CA THR A 36 22.66 8.33 6.21
C THR A 36 23.26 9.52 6.92
N ALA A 37 24.12 10.33 6.27
CA ALA A 37 25.02 11.36 6.83
C ALA A 37 24.46 12.37 7.87
N LYS A 38 23.20 12.27 8.28
CA LYS A 38 22.52 13.07 9.31
C LYS A 38 21.66 12.27 10.31
N LYS A 39 21.43 10.95 10.14
CA LYS A 39 20.69 10.06 11.06
C LYS A 39 20.66 8.59 10.60
N LEU A 40 20.46 7.67 11.55
CA LEU A 40 20.02 6.30 11.26
C LEU A 40 18.62 6.32 10.65
N THR A 41 18.48 5.79 9.43
CA THR A 41 17.21 5.74 8.70
C THR A 41 16.79 4.28 8.50
N PRO A 42 15.53 3.89 8.81
CA PRO A 42 15.04 2.54 8.57
C PRO A 42 14.78 2.26 7.09
N TYR A 43 15.13 1.06 6.65
CA TYR A 43 14.93 0.51 5.32
C TYR A 43 14.38 -0.92 5.39
N VAL A 44 13.64 -1.32 4.37
CA VAL A 44 13.22 -2.71 4.14
C VAL A 44 13.42 -3.09 2.68
N THR A 45 13.61 -4.36 2.37
CA THR A 45 13.50 -4.84 0.98
C THR A 45 12.04 -4.85 0.56
N CYS A 46 11.71 -4.08 -0.45
CA CYS A 46 10.34 -4.02 -0.97
C CYS A 46 9.93 -5.37 -1.56
N LEU A 47 8.80 -5.93 -1.09
CA LEU A 47 8.31 -7.24 -1.50
C LEU A 47 8.00 -7.33 -3.00
N VAL A 48 7.56 -6.23 -3.61
CA VAL A 48 7.24 -6.15 -5.04
C VAL A 48 8.44 -5.73 -5.88
N ARG A 49 9.20 -4.71 -5.44
CA ARG A 49 10.30 -4.12 -6.23
C ARG A 49 11.63 -4.86 -6.07
N GLY A 50 11.76 -5.76 -5.10
CA GLY A 50 12.96 -6.57 -4.85
C GLY A 50 14.20 -5.77 -4.40
N LYS A 51 14.05 -4.49 -4.08
CA LYS A 51 15.16 -3.59 -3.72
C LYS A 51 14.93 -2.88 -2.38
N PRO A 52 15.99 -2.46 -1.68
CA PRO A 52 15.87 -1.68 -0.45
C PRO A 52 15.14 -0.35 -0.68
N VAL A 53 14.15 -0.05 0.15
CA VAL A 53 13.39 1.20 0.15
C VAL A 53 13.34 1.79 1.55
N LYS A 54 13.30 3.12 1.63
CA LYS A 54 13.19 3.82 2.91
C LYS A 54 11.84 3.52 3.53
N LEU A 55 11.84 3.09 4.78
CA LEU A 55 10.62 2.75 5.50
C LEU A 55 9.99 4.01 6.12
N THR A 56 9.18 4.70 5.33
CA THR A 56 8.30 5.78 5.84
C THR A 56 7.05 5.17 6.49
N PRO A 57 6.26 5.94 7.27
CA PRO A 57 4.99 5.43 7.81
C PRO A 57 4.04 4.92 6.72
N GLU A 58 3.97 5.61 5.58
CA GLU A 58 3.19 5.18 4.42
C GLU A 58 3.74 3.91 3.80
N GLU A 59 5.06 3.80 3.58
CA GLU A 59 5.68 2.60 3.02
C GLU A 59 5.52 1.40 3.97
N ALA A 60 5.53 1.61 5.29
CA ALA A 60 5.26 0.56 6.25
C ALA A 60 3.85 -0.02 6.07
N VAL A 61 2.82 0.84 5.99
CA VAL A 61 1.44 0.39 5.71
C VAL A 61 1.34 -0.24 4.31
N ARG A 62 2.01 0.32 3.29
CA ARG A 62 2.05 -0.24 1.94
C ARG A 62 2.64 -1.66 1.93
N GLN A 63 3.78 -1.87 2.59
CA GLN A 63 4.39 -3.21 2.68
C GLN A 63 3.54 -4.18 3.49
N LEU A 64 2.94 -3.76 4.60
CA LEU A 64 2.00 -4.60 5.36
C LEU A 64 0.78 -4.98 4.52
N TYR A 65 0.25 -4.05 3.72
CA TYR A 65 -0.87 -4.33 2.83
C TYR A 65 -0.48 -5.30 1.71
N VAL A 66 0.73 -5.20 1.18
CA VAL A 66 1.27 -6.22 0.24
C VAL A 66 1.33 -7.60 0.89
N MET A 67 1.71 -7.72 2.17
CA MET A 67 1.68 -8.99 2.89
C MET A 67 0.26 -9.54 3.02
N VAL A 68 -0.74 -8.71 3.35
CA VAL A 68 -2.15 -9.12 3.36
C VAL A 68 -2.59 -9.61 1.98
N LEU A 69 -2.29 -8.87 0.92
CA LEU A 69 -2.67 -9.26 -0.44
C LEU A 69 -2.04 -10.60 -0.86
N ARG A 70 -0.76 -10.80 -0.52
CA ARG A 70 0.01 -11.99 -0.89
C ARG A 70 -0.32 -13.21 -0.06
N ASP A 71 -0.30 -13.06 1.26
CA ASP A 71 -0.31 -14.17 2.23
C ASP A 71 -1.75 -14.54 2.64
N ASP A 72 -2.64 -13.56 2.77
CA ASP A 72 -4.02 -13.80 3.20
C ASP A 72 -5.01 -13.89 2.03
N LEU A 73 -4.85 -13.01 1.03
CA LEU A 73 -5.79 -12.91 -0.11
C LEU A 73 -5.31 -13.64 -1.37
N GLY A 74 -4.12 -14.22 -1.35
CA GLY A 74 -3.61 -15.09 -2.43
C GLY A 74 -3.30 -14.37 -3.75
N TYR A 75 -3.16 -13.04 -3.76
CA TYR A 75 -2.68 -12.31 -4.93
C TYR A 75 -1.15 -12.41 -4.99
N PRO A 76 -0.56 -13.12 -5.97
CA PRO A 76 0.88 -13.25 -6.03
C PRO A 76 1.54 -11.92 -6.40
N VAL A 77 2.73 -11.65 -5.85
CA VAL A 77 3.50 -10.42 -6.09
C VAL A 77 3.73 -10.13 -7.59
N LYS A 78 3.87 -11.18 -8.42
CA LYS A 78 4.02 -11.05 -9.87
C LYS A 78 2.86 -10.34 -10.57
N ARG A 79 1.68 -10.27 -9.93
CA ARG A 79 0.51 -9.54 -10.41
C ARG A 79 0.44 -8.12 -9.86
N MET A 80 1.42 -7.68 -9.08
CA MET A 80 1.40 -6.38 -8.42
C MET A 80 2.42 -5.43 -9.05
N GLN A 81 2.04 -4.16 -9.12
CA GLN A 81 2.97 -3.07 -9.38
C GLN A 81 2.74 -1.98 -8.34
N LEU A 82 3.83 -1.47 -7.77
CA LEU A 82 3.78 -0.32 -6.88
C LEU A 82 3.99 0.96 -7.69
N GLU A 83 3.36 2.05 -7.26
CA GLU A 83 3.45 3.36 -7.91
C GLU A 83 3.02 3.30 -9.39
N TYR A 84 1.96 2.53 -9.68
CA TYR A 84 1.45 2.29 -11.03
C TYR A 84 0.92 3.58 -11.66
N GLU A 85 1.40 3.91 -12.85
CA GLU A 85 1.03 5.12 -13.56
C GLU A 85 -0.39 5.01 -14.15
N VAL A 86 -1.24 5.97 -13.82
CA VAL A 86 -2.59 6.14 -14.37
C VAL A 86 -2.61 7.41 -15.22
N THR A 87 -2.93 7.25 -16.50
CA THR A 87 -2.96 8.33 -17.49
C THR A 87 -4.35 8.95 -17.60
N PHE A 88 -4.42 10.27 -17.46
CA PHE A 88 -5.62 11.11 -17.59
C PHE A 88 -5.41 12.11 -18.73
N GLY A 89 -5.62 11.67 -19.96
CA GLY A 89 -5.29 12.48 -21.14
C GLY A 89 -3.79 12.82 -21.16
N ARG A 90 -3.43 14.06 -20.84
CA ARG A 90 -2.03 14.52 -20.73
C ARG A 90 -1.46 14.42 -19.32
N GLU A 91 -2.31 14.36 -18.30
CA GLU A 91 -1.86 14.24 -16.91
C GLU A 91 -1.52 12.79 -16.57
N LYS A 92 -0.48 12.60 -15.76
CA LYS A 92 -0.09 11.29 -15.24
C LYS A 92 -0.14 11.33 -13.72
N LYS A 93 -0.84 10.39 -13.10
CA LYS A 93 -0.91 10.20 -11.65
C LYS A 93 -0.46 8.79 -11.31
N ARG A 94 -0.32 8.46 -10.02
CA ARG A 94 0.15 7.13 -9.59
C ARG A 94 -0.73 6.55 -8.51
N ALA A 95 -1.12 5.29 -8.68
CA ALA A 95 -1.73 4.48 -7.63
C ALA A 95 -0.63 3.80 -6.81
N ASP A 96 -0.85 3.66 -5.49
CA ASP A 96 0.16 3.08 -4.60
C ASP A 96 0.43 1.61 -4.90
N ILE A 97 -0.64 0.84 -5.14
CA ILE A 97 -0.59 -0.55 -5.54
C ILE A 97 -1.61 -0.78 -6.65
N CYS A 98 -1.18 -1.38 -7.75
CA CYS A 98 -2.04 -1.95 -8.78
C CYS A 98 -1.90 -3.47 -8.73
N ILE A 99 -3.02 -4.17 -8.79
CA ILE A 99 -3.08 -5.61 -9.01
C ILE A 99 -3.66 -5.83 -10.40
N PHE A 100 -2.96 -6.54 -11.26
CA PHE A 100 -3.41 -6.89 -12.61
C PHE A 100 -4.34 -8.10 -12.61
N ASP A 101 -5.17 -8.20 -13.63
CA ASP A 101 -6.04 -9.34 -13.87
C ASP A 101 -5.22 -10.64 -14.00
N LYS A 102 -5.84 -11.77 -13.65
CA LYS A 102 -5.16 -13.07 -13.66
C LYS A 102 -4.90 -13.59 -15.08
N ASP A 103 -5.79 -13.27 -16.03
CA ASP A 103 -5.75 -13.76 -17.40
C ASP A 103 -5.21 -12.65 -18.33
N LYS A 104 -5.60 -11.39 -18.09
CA LYS A 104 -5.09 -10.21 -18.81
C LYS A 104 -4.05 -9.48 -17.97
N THR A 105 -2.80 -9.92 -18.05
CA THR A 105 -1.72 -9.52 -17.13
C THR A 105 -1.29 -8.05 -17.22
N ASP A 106 -1.78 -7.30 -18.21
CA ASP A 106 -1.58 -5.86 -18.39
C ASP A 106 -2.80 -5.01 -17.97
N THR A 107 -3.91 -5.65 -17.64
CA THR A 107 -5.18 -4.98 -17.33
C THR A 107 -5.30 -4.78 -15.81
N PRO A 108 -5.38 -3.53 -15.32
CA PRO A 108 -5.62 -3.27 -13.91
C PRO A 108 -6.92 -3.91 -13.41
N TYR A 109 -6.86 -4.64 -12.31
CA TYR A 109 -7.99 -5.30 -11.66
C TYR A 109 -8.37 -4.64 -10.34
N ILE A 110 -7.37 -4.31 -9.51
CA ILE A 110 -7.57 -3.61 -8.24
C ILE A 110 -6.58 -2.45 -8.15
N LEU A 111 -7.07 -1.26 -7.88
CA LEU A 111 -6.23 -0.10 -7.55
C LEU A 111 -6.36 0.24 -6.07
N ILE A 112 -5.25 0.38 -5.38
CA ILE A 112 -5.22 0.59 -3.93
C ILE A 112 -4.44 1.87 -3.64
N GLU A 113 -5.01 2.68 -2.75
CA GLU A 113 -4.42 3.93 -2.25
C GLU A 113 -4.19 3.82 -0.73
N VAL A 114 -2.94 4.04 -0.33
CA VAL A 114 -2.46 4.06 1.06
C VAL A 114 -2.27 5.52 1.48
N LYS A 115 -3.31 6.13 2.04
CA LYS A 115 -3.32 7.58 2.29
C LYS A 115 -3.55 7.97 3.74
N LYS A 116 -3.22 9.23 4.03
CA LYS A 116 -3.68 9.93 5.22
C LYS A 116 -5.23 10.04 5.23
N PRO A 117 -5.89 10.04 6.40
CA PRO A 117 -7.34 9.91 6.63
C PRO A 117 -8.25 11.08 6.15
N LYS A 118 -7.92 11.76 5.04
CA LYS A 118 -8.84 12.69 4.36
C LYS A 118 -9.76 11.90 3.41
N LEU A 119 -10.92 11.49 3.93
CA LEU A 119 -11.79 10.48 3.32
C LEU A 119 -12.53 10.94 2.04
N LYS A 120 -12.85 12.24 1.92
CA LYS A 120 -13.65 12.76 0.80
C LYS A 120 -12.85 12.72 -0.52
N ASP A 121 -11.64 13.28 -0.51
CA ASP A 121 -10.79 13.38 -1.71
C ASP A 121 -10.31 12.00 -2.21
N GLY A 122 -10.10 11.04 -1.30
CA GLY A 122 -9.59 9.71 -1.65
C GLY A 122 -10.58 8.86 -2.46
N LYS A 123 -11.88 8.97 -2.16
CA LYS A 123 -12.91 8.20 -2.88
C LYS A 123 -13.10 8.68 -4.32
N GLU A 124 -13.11 9.98 -4.53
CA GLU A 124 -13.25 10.57 -5.87
C GLU A 124 -12.04 10.28 -6.75
N GLN A 125 -10.84 10.31 -6.17
CA GLN A 125 -9.62 9.90 -6.86
C GLN A 125 -9.68 8.43 -7.30
N LEU A 126 -10.04 7.50 -6.41
CA LEU A 126 -10.14 6.07 -6.76
C LEU A 126 -11.19 5.81 -7.83
N LYS A 127 -12.36 6.47 -7.76
CA LYS A 127 -13.37 6.40 -8.83
C LYS A 127 -12.81 6.86 -10.16
N SER A 128 -12.09 7.99 -10.17
CA SER A 128 -11.45 8.51 -11.38
C SER A 128 -10.42 7.52 -11.94
N TYR A 129 -9.66 6.87 -11.06
CA TYR A 129 -8.64 5.87 -11.43
C TYR A 129 -9.28 4.63 -12.04
N CYS A 130 -10.34 4.11 -11.43
CA CYS A 130 -11.09 2.98 -11.96
C CYS A 130 -11.67 3.31 -13.35
N HIS A 131 -12.26 4.51 -13.51
CA HIS A 131 -12.79 4.96 -14.79
C HIS A 131 -11.70 5.07 -15.88
N ALA A 132 -10.52 5.59 -15.54
CA ALA A 132 -9.43 5.77 -16.50
C ALA A 132 -8.73 4.46 -16.91
N THR A 133 -8.72 3.45 -16.03
CA THR A 133 -8.00 2.20 -16.25
C THR A 133 -8.89 1.03 -16.64
N GLY A 134 -10.20 1.14 -16.42
CA GLY A 134 -11.14 0.02 -16.50
C GLY A 134 -11.09 -0.92 -15.30
N ALA A 135 -10.32 -0.60 -14.26
CA ALA A 135 -10.24 -1.43 -13.05
C ALA A 135 -11.63 -1.51 -12.38
N PRO A 136 -12.16 -2.72 -12.13
CA PRO A 136 -13.46 -2.88 -11.51
C PRO A 136 -13.48 -2.54 -10.01
N MET A 137 -12.31 -2.46 -9.36
CA MET A 137 -12.22 -2.26 -7.91
C MET A 137 -11.17 -1.22 -7.52
N GLY A 138 -11.55 -0.35 -6.59
CA GLY A 138 -10.68 0.63 -5.95
C GLY A 138 -10.75 0.48 -4.43
N VAL A 139 -9.60 0.43 -3.76
CA VAL A 139 -9.50 0.27 -2.31
C VAL A 139 -8.75 1.44 -1.70
N TRP A 140 -9.28 1.98 -0.62
CA TRP A 140 -8.63 3.03 0.16
C TRP A 140 -8.26 2.50 1.54
N THR A 141 -7.04 2.75 2.01
CA THR A 141 -6.65 2.37 3.37
C THR A 141 -5.65 3.34 4.00
N ASN A 142 -5.69 3.46 5.33
CA ASN A 142 -4.64 4.04 6.15
C ASN A 142 -4.15 3.06 7.25
N GLY A 143 -4.57 1.79 7.18
CA GLY A 143 -4.30 0.76 8.18
C GLY A 143 -5.18 0.81 9.44
N ASP A 144 -6.20 1.67 9.48
CA ASP A 144 -7.18 1.72 10.57
C ASP A 144 -8.28 0.66 10.40
N LEU A 145 -8.51 -0.16 11.42
CA LEU A 145 -9.53 -1.22 11.39
C LEU A 145 -10.95 -0.65 11.27
N ASN A 146 -11.19 0.54 11.83
CA ASN A 146 -12.51 1.17 11.85
C ASN A 146 -12.84 1.95 10.57
N ARG A 147 -11.92 1.97 9.60
CA ARG A 147 -12.16 2.48 8.25
C ARG A 147 -11.83 1.39 7.23
N PRO A 148 -12.66 0.32 7.17
CA PRO A 148 -12.51 -0.68 6.12
C PRO A 148 -12.59 0.01 4.77
N GLY A 149 -11.78 -0.48 3.82
CA GLY A 149 -11.51 0.19 2.55
C GLY A 149 -12.71 0.37 1.62
N PHE A 150 -13.88 -0.13 1.98
CA PHE A 150 -15.17 0.33 1.48
C PHE A 150 -16.35 -0.17 2.34
N GLN A 151 -17.45 0.58 2.37
CA GLN A 151 -18.80 0.08 2.66
C GLN A 151 -19.69 0.59 1.53
N GLY A 152 -20.23 -0.33 0.72
CA GLY A 152 -21.27 -0.03 -0.28
C GLY A 152 -21.03 -0.55 -1.70
N GLY A 153 -21.15 -1.87 -1.88
CA GLY A 153 -21.60 -2.49 -3.12
C GLY A 153 -20.50 -2.91 -4.11
N ARG A 154 -19.89 -4.08 -3.92
CA ARG A 154 -19.04 -4.78 -4.90
C ARG A 154 -18.04 -3.86 -5.61
N LEU A 155 -16.87 -3.49 -5.09
CA LEU A 155 -16.43 -3.20 -3.71
C LEU A 155 -16.51 -4.32 -2.68
N VAL A 156 -15.35 -4.93 -2.40
CA VAL A 156 -15.05 -5.47 -1.07
C VAL A 156 -14.47 -4.36 -0.20
#